data_AF-A0A4Q0XPE9-F1
#
_entry.id   AF-A0A4Q0XPE9-F1
#
_cell.length_a   1.000
_cell.length_b   1.000
_cell.length_c   1.000
_cell.angle_alpha   90.00
_cell.angle_beta   90.00
_cell.angle_gamma   90.00
#
_symmetry.space_group_name_H-M   'P 1'
#
loop_
_entity.id
_entity.type
_entity.pdbx_description
1 polymer ?
#
loop_
_entity_poly.entity_id
_entity_poly.type
_entity_poly.pdbx_seq_one_letter_code
_entity_poly.pdbx_strand_id
1 'polypeptide(L)'
;MKNKILLLCASLFVTLSLQAKETICYKKDWLSPGTIETTTLDGGECNSTFSVIEMKEKGWNIKDIQVSSSKKGLNYTYTFTDVQPKVSKFLNAKKEVTIPSFDIQYTKIYDVSNNEAKINIANLKKGQSGIVVHTYEDGKSVIVNNAHVINSNESYSVLRLSQFDDLEQDAIPTTNRKSANGDTFILNYLYDASLLIAPTSQSFSVVREKFKKNNFLHSDIFATHLKLENEPLPSKKTFIKFSKFQNIGTIFFVVNSQVYVVDAKTFSVLHSYPVLYSNNDEQLPFYTRVAEIDKAFWDIDFDGYIDIIKDLVGANEQTEEEYLNEDLKLADGQKTHQENYEAYYMNLLGLTDVRQ
;
A
#
# COMPACT_ATOMS: atom_id res chain seq x y z
N MET A 1 -20.80 -63.93 43.19
CA MET A 1 -21.32 -62.55 43.27
C MET A 1 -20.24 -61.59 42.78
N LYS A 2 -20.56 -60.77 41.76
CA LYS A 2 -19.73 -59.68 41.24
C LYS A 2 -19.81 -58.48 42.21
N ASN A 3 -18.68 -57.79 42.45
CA ASN A 3 -18.55 -56.35 42.77
C ASN A 3 -17.04 -56.00 42.71
N LYS A 4 -16.53 -55.42 41.60
CA LYS A 4 -16.42 -53.97 41.29
C LYS A 4 -15.63 -53.19 42.35
N ILE A 5 -14.34 -52.90 42.09
CA ILE A 5 -13.78 -51.63 41.55
C ILE A 5 -13.69 -50.53 42.63
N LEU A 6 -12.47 -50.04 42.94
CA LEU A 6 -11.97 -48.73 42.47
C LEU A 6 -10.55 -48.46 43.02
N LEU A 7 -9.55 -48.44 42.13
CA LEU A 7 -8.24 -47.83 42.36
C LEU A 7 -8.37 -46.31 42.18
N LEU A 8 -8.09 -45.55 43.24
CA LEU A 8 -7.95 -44.09 43.21
C LEU A 8 -6.46 -43.75 42.99
N CYS A 9 -6.04 -43.69 41.72
CA CYS A 9 -4.82 -42.98 41.34
C CYS A 9 -5.16 -41.49 41.23
N ALA A 10 -4.82 -40.72 42.25
CA ALA A 10 -4.82 -39.26 42.16
C ALA A 10 -3.59 -38.82 41.35
N SER A 11 -3.74 -38.75 40.02
CA SER A 11 -2.78 -38.03 39.17
C SER A 11 -3.05 -36.53 39.29
N LEU A 12 -2.18 -35.82 40.00
CA LEU A 12 -2.04 -34.37 39.92
C LEU A 12 -1.63 -34.02 38.48
N PHE A 13 -2.59 -33.66 37.63
CA PHE A 13 -2.31 -32.92 36.41
C PHE A 13 -2.02 -31.47 36.82
N VAL A 14 -0.73 -31.12 36.96
CA VAL A 14 -0.30 -29.72 36.95
C VAL A 14 -0.47 -29.24 35.51
N THR A 15 -1.59 -28.58 35.22
CA THR A 15 -1.76 -27.86 33.95
C THR A 15 -0.86 -26.61 34.00
N LEU A 16 0.34 -26.70 33.43
CA LEU A 16 1.10 -25.51 33.06
C LEU A 16 0.30 -24.81 31.96
N SER A 17 -0.45 -23.77 32.32
CA SER A 17 -0.94 -22.81 31.34
C SER A 17 0.29 -22.11 30.75
N LEU A 18 0.66 -22.44 29.50
CA LEU A 18 1.54 -21.58 28.71
C LEU A 18 0.82 -20.23 28.56
N GLN A 19 1.15 -19.27 29.41
CA GLN A 19 0.74 -17.88 29.18
C GLN A 19 1.75 -17.26 28.23
N ALA A 20 1.25 -16.72 27.12
CA ALA A 20 2.07 -15.97 26.17
C ALA A 20 2.74 -14.80 26.90
N LYS A 21 4.05 -14.64 26.73
CA LYS A 21 4.77 -13.47 27.26
C LYS A 21 4.50 -12.31 26.32
N GLU A 22 4.11 -11.17 26.88
CA GLU A 22 3.86 -9.93 26.14
C GLU A 22 4.73 -8.80 26.68
N THR A 23 5.17 -7.91 25.79
CA THR A 23 5.95 -6.72 26.17
C THR A 23 5.54 -5.52 25.33
N ILE A 24 5.51 -4.33 25.93
CA ILE A 24 5.16 -3.09 25.24
C ILE A 24 6.40 -2.23 25.08
N CYS A 25 6.65 -1.76 23.86
CA CYS A 25 7.71 -0.82 23.52
C CYS A 25 7.12 0.38 22.78
N TYR A 26 7.69 1.57 22.88
CA TYR A 26 7.12 2.79 22.30
C TYR A 26 8.17 3.78 21.80
N LYS A 27 7.75 4.74 20.99
CA LYS A 27 8.50 5.92 20.58
C LYS A 27 7.58 7.13 20.54
N LYS A 28 7.98 8.26 21.12
CA LYS A 28 7.16 9.48 21.17
C LYS A 28 7.70 10.57 20.24
N ASP A 29 6.81 11.43 19.75
CA ASP A 29 7.13 12.61 18.94
C ASP A 29 8.06 12.31 17.74
N TRP A 30 7.90 11.16 17.09
CA TRP A 30 8.79 10.70 16.04
C TRP A 30 8.43 11.35 14.69
N LEU A 31 9.43 11.97 14.06
CA LEU A 31 9.28 12.79 12.85
C LEU A 31 9.48 12.03 11.54
N SER A 32 9.99 10.80 11.58
CA SER A 32 10.42 10.07 10.39
C SER A 32 9.74 8.69 10.31
N PRO A 33 8.43 8.63 9.97
CA PRO A 33 7.64 7.40 10.00
C PRO A 33 8.27 6.22 9.26
N GLY A 34 8.92 6.46 8.11
CA GLY A 34 9.59 5.41 7.32
C GLY A 34 10.79 4.74 8.00
N THR A 35 11.29 5.29 9.12
CA THR A 35 12.44 4.75 9.88
C THR A 35 12.04 4.13 11.22
N ILE A 36 10.74 4.07 11.53
CA ILE A 36 10.29 3.61 12.86
C ILE A 36 10.66 2.15 13.15
N GLU A 37 10.67 1.28 12.14
CA GLU A 37 11.00 -0.14 12.33
C GLU A 37 12.50 -0.39 12.59
N THR A 38 13.38 0.53 12.15
CA THR A 38 14.84 0.47 12.36
C THR A 38 15.31 1.29 13.56
N THR A 39 14.45 2.16 14.09
CA THR A 39 14.77 3.01 15.24
C THR A 39 14.60 2.26 16.56
N THR A 40 15.48 2.50 17.52
CA THR A 40 15.37 1.89 18.86
C THR A 40 14.11 2.37 19.60
N LEU A 41 13.39 1.42 20.19
CA LEU A 41 12.17 1.67 20.94
C LEU A 41 12.42 1.67 22.45
N ASP A 42 11.68 2.51 23.15
CA ASP A 42 11.71 2.65 24.61
C ASP A 42 10.72 1.69 25.28
N GLY A 43 10.92 1.36 26.55
CA GLY A 43 9.99 0.52 27.32
C GLY A 43 10.13 -0.99 27.10
N GLY A 44 9.57 -1.75 28.05
CA GLY A 44 9.56 -3.21 28.02
C GLY A 44 10.92 -3.84 27.77
N GLU A 45 10.92 -4.94 27.01
CA GLU A 45 12.12 -5.65 26.57
C GLU A 45 12.96 -4.87 25.55
N CYS A 46 12.43 -3.83 24.90
CA CYS A 46 13.20 -3.02 23.95
C CYS A 46 14.21 -2.13 24.66
N ASN A 47 13.85 -1.59 25.83
CA ASN A 47 14.72 -0.87 26.77
C ASN A 47 15.68 0.14 26.08
N SER A 48 15.18 0.89 25.11
CA SER A 48 15.94 1.88 24.31
C SER A 48 17.14 1.30 23.53
N THR A 49 17.23 -0.03 23.45
CA THR A 49 18.36 -0.77 22.87
C THR A 49 17.97 -1.50 21.60
N PHE A 50 16.74 -2.01 21.53
CA PHE A 50 16.26 -2.78 20.38
C PHE A 50 15.20 -2.05 19.56
N SER A 51 15.36 -2.13 18.25
CA SER A 51 14.38 -1.75 17.23
C SER A 51 13.35 -2.86 17.00
N VAL A 52 12.32 -2.57 16.20
CA VAL A 52 11.31 -3.57 15.81
C VAL A 52 11.95 -4.74 15.08
N ILE A 53 12.92 -4.47 14.20
CA ILE A 53 13.64 -5.51 13.44
C ILE A 53 14.44 -6.42 14.38
N GLU A 54 15.20 -5.85 15.31
CA GLU A 54 16.01 -6.63 16.25
C GLU A 54 15.14 -7.45 17.22
N MET A 55 13.97 -6.93 17.61
CA MET A 55 13.00 -7.69 18.39
C MET A 55 12.51 -8.93 17.62
N LYS A 56 12.21 -8.79 16.32
CA LYS A 56 11.84 -9.92 15.45
C LYS A 56 12.96 -10.96 15.34
N GLU A 57 14.21 -10.52 15.17
CA GLU A 57 15.38 -11.40 15.14
C GLU A 57 15.57 -12.18 16.44
N LYS A 58 15.17 -11.60 17.57
CA LYS A 58 15.16 -12.26 18.90
C LYS A 58 13.96 -13.17 19.12
N GLY A 59 13.13 -13.39 18.11
CA GLY A 59 11.99 -14.31 18.16
C GLY A 59 10.69 -13.68 18.69
N TRP A 60 10.63 -12.37 18.88
CA TRP A 60 9.40 -11.67 19.23
C TRP A 60 8.55 -11.40 18.00
N ASN A 61 7.24 -11.62 18.11
CA ASN A 61 6.27 -11.30 17.07
C ASN A 61 5.52 -10.04 17.46
N ILE A 62 5.19 -9.19 16.49
CA ILE A 62 4.32 -8.04 16.74
C ILE A 62 2.90 -8.55 16.97
N LYS A 63 2.36 -8.32 18.17
CA LYS A 63 0.97 -8.60 18.51
C LYS A 63 0.06 -7.42 18.17
N ASP A 64 0.50 -6.21 18.50
CA ASP A 64 -0.24 -4.97 18.26
C ASP A 64 0.72 -3.79 18.06
N ILE A 65 0.25 -2.70 17.48
CA ILE A 65 0.96 -1.41 17.39
C ILE A 65 -0.11 -0.31 17.45
N GLN A 66 0.12 0.77 18.17
CA GLN A 66 -0.81 1.90 18.24
C GLN A 66 -0.06 3.14 17.78
N VAL A 67 -0.68 3.92 16.89
CA VAL A 67 -0.10 5.17 16.38
C VAL A 67 -1.05 6.32 16.69
N SER A 68 -0.52 7.40 17.24
CA SER A 68 -1.30 8.60 17.56
C SER A 68 -0.52 9.87 17.23
N SER A 69 -1.23 10.93 16.83
CA SER A 69 -0.64 12.23 16.56
C SER A 69 -0.12 12.89 17.85
N SER A 70 0.99 13.60 17.73
CA SER A 70 1.61 14.38 18.82
C SER A 70 1.95 15.79 18.31
N LYS A 71 2.38 16.70 19.20
CA LYS A 71 2.68 18.08 18.84
C LYS A 71 3.84 18.22 17.85
N LYS A 72 4.75 17.24 17.81
CA LYS A 72 5.97 17.30 17.00
C LYS A 72 6.14 16.10 16.08
N GLY A 73 5.18 15.20 15.94
CA GLY A 73 5.32 13.99 15.13
C GLY A 73 4.29 12.93 15.48
N LEU A 74 4.67 11.66 15.39
CA LEU A 74 3.82 10.52 15.72
C LEU A 74 4.33 9.77 16.96
N ASN A 75 3.40 9.34 17.81
CA ASN A 75 3.67 8.41 18.90
C ASN A 75 3.36 6.99 18.42
N TYR A 76 4.29 6.07 18.63
CA TYR A 76 4.17 4.65 18.31
C TYR A 76 4.23 3.82 19.58
N THR A 77 3.38 2.81 19.71
CA THR A 77 3.40 1.85 20.83
C THR A 77 3.23 0.45 20.27
N TYR A 78 4.28 -0.37 20.27
CA TYR A 78 4.29 -1.78 19.86
C TYR A 78 4.00 -2.69 21.05
N THR A 79 3.10 -3.64 20.89
CA THR A 79 2.96 -4.81 21.78
C THR A 79 3.54 -6.02 21.07
N PHE A 80 4.55 -6.65 21.66
CA PHE A 80 5.17 -7.87 21.17
C PHE A 80 4.69 -9.09 21.96
N THR A 81 4.75 -10.26 21.34
CA THR A 81 4.47 -11.56 21.95
C THR A 81 5.47 -12.62 21.51
N ASP A 82 5.82 -13.55 22.40
CA ASP A 82 6.66 -14.70 22.09
C ASP A 82 5.92 -15.85 21.38
N VAL A 83 4.58 -15.76 21.29
CA VAL A 83 3.75 -16.76 20.60
C VAL A 83 3.60 -16.37 19.13
N GLN A 84 3.85 -17.34 18.25
CA GLN A 84 3.62 -17.16 16.82
C GLN A 84 2.12 -16.89 16.54
N PRO A 85 1.77 -15.78 15.86
CA PRO A 85 0.38 -15.50 15.53
C PRO A 85 -0.20 -16.62 14.63
N LYS A 86 -1.53 -16.82 14.64
CA LYS A 86 -2.27 -17.88 13.92
C LYS A 86 -2.20 -17.80 12.38
N VAL A 87 -1.17 -17.16 11.83
CA VAL A 87 -0.91 -16.93 10.42
C VAL A 87 -0.26 -18.17 9.76
N SER A 88 0.38 -19.04 10.54
CA SER A 88 1.14 -20.20 10.05
C SER A 88 0.36 -21.17 9.15
N LYS A 89 -0.94 -21.39 9.39
CA LYS A 89 -1.77 -22.23 8.51
C LYS A 89 -1.96 -21.65 7.10
N PHE A 90 -1.99 -20.31 6.99
CA PHE A 90 -2.21 -19.59 5.73
C PHE A 90 -0.91 -19.35 4.96
N LEU A 91 0.23 -19.31 5.66
CA LEU A 91 1.57 -19.32 5.05
C LEU A 91 1.91 -20.68 4.41
N ASN A 92 1.51 -21.77 5.07
CA ASN A 92 1.85 -23.15 4.69
C ASN A 92 0.92 -23.75 3.62
N ALA A 93 -0.12 -23.04 3.20
CA ALA A 93 -0.98 -23.44 2.10
C ALA A 93 -0.28 -23.14 0.76
N LYS A 94 0.38 -24.19 0.23
CA LYS A 94 1.22 -24.25 -0.98
C LYS A 94 0.77 -23.39 -2.18
N LYS A 95 1.62 -22.44 -2.54
CA LYS A 95 2.38 -22.41 -3.80
C LYS A 95 3.57 -21.46 -3.57
N GLU A 96 4.79 -21.88 -3.92
CA GLU A 96 5.85 -20.90 -4.23
C GLU A 96 5.28 -20.04 -5.35
N VAL A 97 4.85 -18.84 -4.99
CA VAL A 97 4.54 -17.83 -5.98
C VAL A 97 5.91 -17.38 -6.47
N THR A 98 6.25 -17.69 -7.72
CA THR A 98 7.36 -17.01 -8.39
C THR A 98 6.95 -15.55 -8.52
N ILE A 99 7.28 -14.78 -7.49
CA ILE A 99 7.11 -13.33 -7.51
C ILE A 99 8.12 -12.86 -8.57
N PRO A 100 7.68 -12.29 -9.71
CA PRO A 100 8.59 -11.64 -10.63
C PRO A 100 9.35 -10.62 -9.81
N SER A 101 10.66 -10.68 -9.90
CA SER A 101 11.44 -9.69 -9.21
C SER A 101 11.18 -8.36 -9.90
N PHE A 102 10.52 -7.46 -9.19
CA PHE A 102 10.46 -6.05 -9.55
C PHE A 102 11.83 -5.38 -9.32
N ASP A 103 12.90 -6.13 -9.63
CA ASP A 103 14.26 -5.67 -9.50
C ASP A 103 14.44 -4.48 -10.44
N ILE A 104 15.24 -3.53 -9.97
CA ILE A 104 15.59 -2.36 -10.76
C ILE A 104 16.37 -2.82 -12.00
N GLN A 105 15.96 -2.32 -13.17
CA GLN A 105 16.64 -2.58 -14.43
C GLN A 105 17.09 -1.27 -15.06
N TYR A 106 18.26 -1.31 -15.68
CA TYR A 106 18.87 -0.15 -16.32
C TYR A 106 18.96 -0.40 -17.83
N THR A 107 18.48 0.54 -18.62
CA THR A 107 18.59 0.49 -20.09
C THR A 107 18.77 1.89 -20.65
N LYS A 108 19.35 2.00 -21.84
CA LYS A 108 19.40 3.27 -22.55
C LYS A 108 18.10 3.54 -23.29
N ILE A 109 17.67 4.79 -23.30
CA ILE A 109 16.58 5.25 -24.15
C ILE A 109 17.11 5.62 -25.54
N TYR A 110 16.29 5.37 -26.56
CA TYR A 110 16.56 5.75 -27.95
C TYR A 110 15.26 6.19 -28.63
N ASP A 111 15.34 6.74 -29.84
CA ASP A 111 14.18 7.24 -30.60
C ASP A 111 13.35 8.27 -29.80
N VAL A 112 14.03 9.16 -29.06
CA VAL A 112 13.39 10.18 -28.23
C VAL A 112 12.77 11.26 -29.11
N SER A 113 11.45 11.33 -29.14
CA SER A 113 10.69 12.36 -29.87
C SER A 113 9.30 12.54 -29.24
N ASN A 114 8.74 13.74 -29.29
CA ASN A 114 7.36 14.03 -28.85
C ASN A 114 7.01 13.51 -27.42
N ASN A 115 7.91 13.68 -26.46
CA ASN A 115 7.79 13.14 -25.09
C ASN A 115 7.62 11.62 -25.05
N GLU A 116 8.11 10.90 -26.05
CA GLU A 116 8.18 9.45 -26.08
C GLU A 116 9.63 8.99 -26.27
N ALA A 117 9.90 7.76 -25.87
CA ALA A 117 11.19 7.11 -26.07
C ALA A 117 11.01 5.60 -26.17
N LYS A 118 11.97 4.91 -26.78
CA LYS A 118 12.02 3.44 -26.82
C LYS A 118 13.13 2.90 -25.93
N ILE A 119 12.93 1.67 -25.46
CA ILE A 119 13.91 0.90 -24.71
C ILE A 119 13.97 -0.54 -25.21
N ASN A 120 15.16 -1.15 -25.15
CA ASN A 120 15.40 -2.54 -25.55
C ASN A 120 15.06 -3.52 -24.42
N ILE A 121 13.91 -3.30 -23.77
CA ILE A 121 13.30 -4.24 -22.83
C ILE A 121 11.93 -4.57 -23.41
N ALA A 122 11.61 -5.84 -23.50
CA ALA A 122 10.39 -6.34 -24.12
C ALA A 122 9.37 -6.79 -23.07
N ASN A 123 8.14 -7.06 -23.51
CA ASN A 123 7.08 -7.69 -22.72
C ASN A 123 6.75 -6.99 -21.39
N LEU A 124 6.95 -5.66 -21.31
CA LEU A 124 6.60 -4.87 -20.14
C LEU A 124 5.09 -4.59 -20.08
N LYS A 125 4.57 -4.44 -18.86
CA LYS A 125 3.15 -4.11 -18.65
C LYS A 125 2.92 -2.63 -18.92
N LYS A 126 1.82 -2.31 -19.60
CA LYS A 126 1.37 -0.91 -19.74
C LYS A 126 1.19 -0.30 -18.35
N GLY A 127 1.73 0.90 -18.15
CA GLY A 127 1.74 1.61 -16.88
C GLY A 127 2.94 1.33 -15.98
N GLN A 128 3.74 0.30 -16.27
CA GLN A 128 4.98 0.08 -15.53
C GLN A 128 5.91 1.29 -15.69
N SER A 129 6.45 1.81 -14.58
CA SER A 129 7.10 3.11 -14.55
C SER A 129 8.54 3.07 -14.04
N GLY A 130 9.19 4.22 -14.18
CA GLY A 130 10.56 4.45 -13.78
C GLY A 130 10.95 5.92 -13.96
N ILE A 131 12.25 6.16 -13.97
CA ILE A 131 12.81 7.50 -14.15
C ILE A 131 13.87 7.49 -15.25
N VAL A 132 14.01 8.61 -15.95
CA VAL A 132 15.11 8.85 -16.88
C VAL A 132 16.17 9.70 -16.20
N VAL A 133 17.41 9.25 -16.28
CA VAL A 133 18.59 9.86 -15.66
C VAL A 133 19.61 10.20 -16.72
N HIS A 134 20.02 11.46 -16.73
CA HIS A 134 21.20 11.89 -17.48
C HIS A 134 22.45 11.77 -16.59
N THR A 135 23.56 11.32 -17.17
CA THR A 135 24.87 11.28 -16.49
C THR A 135 25.85 12.12 -17.30
N TYR A 136 26.47 13.10 -16.65
CA TYR A 136 27.46 14.01 -17.23
C TYR A 136 28.83 13.33 -17.33
N GLU A 137 29.73 13.92 -18.11
CA GLU A 137 31.10 13.39 -18.31
C GLU A 137 31.91 13.29 -17.00
N ASP A 138 31.60 14.15 -16.02
CA ASP A 138 32.23 14.14 -14.69
C ASP A 138 31.63 13.09 -13.74
N GLY A 139 30.71 12.26 -14.22
CA GLY A 139 30.05 11.18 -13.48
C GLY A 139 28.88 11.63 -12.61
N LYS A 140 28.56 12.94 -12.54
CA LYS A 140 27.35 13.40 -11.84
C LYS A 140 26.10 13.03 -12.63
N SER A 141 25.00 12.81 -11.94
CA SER A 141 23.74 12.43 -12.57
C SER A 141 22.57 13.29 -12.09
N VAL A 142 21.58 13.44 -12.96
CA VAL A 142 20.34 14.18 -12.66
C VAL A 142 19.14 13.45 -13.25
N ILE A 143 18.05 13.37 -12.48
CA ILE A 143 16.77 12.87 -12.98
C ILE A 143 16.16 13.94 -13.89
N VAL A 144 15.83 13.57 -15.12
CA VAL A 144 15.30 14.51 -16.13
C VAL A 144 13.80 14.35 -16.34
N ASN A 145 13.29 13.13 -16.29
CA ASN A 145 11.88 12.85 -16.54
C ASN A 145 11.40 11.64 -15.74
N ASN A 146 10.12 11.67 -15.39
CA ASN A 146 9.35 10.47 -15.12
C ASN A 146 9.07 9.75 -16.45
N ALA A 147 8.96 8.42 -16.44
CA ALA A 147 8.58 7.67 -17.62
C ALA A 147 7.74 6.45 -17.27
N HIS A 148 6.76 6.12 -18.12
CA HIS A 148 5.96 4.90 -17.99
C HIS A 148 5.71 4.24 -19.34
N VAL A 149 5.55 2.92 -19.33
CA VAL A 149 5.30 2.10 -20.53
C VAL A 149 3.90 2.38 -21.06
N ILE A 150 3.80 2.79 -22.33
CA ILE A 150 2.51 2.96 -23.03
C ILE A 150 2.22 1.81 -24.00
N ASN A 151 3.27 1.14 -24.50
CA ASN A 151 3.16 -0.03 -25.36
C ASN A 151 4.41 -0.91 -25.22
N SER A 152 4.27 -2.22 -25.42
CA SER A 152 5.39 -3.16 -25.45
C SER A 152 5.11 -4.31 -26.40
N ASN A 153 6.15 -4.76 -27.10
CA ASN A 153 6.13 -5.97 -27.92
C ASN A 153 7.25 -6.92 -27.48
N GLU A 154 7.53 -7.96 -28.29
CA GLU A 154 8.54 -8.99 -28.02
C GLU A 154 9.99 -8.50 -28.14
N SER A 155 10.21 -7.29 -28.68
CA SER A 155 11.54 -6.73 -28.95
C SER A 155 11.85 -5.46 -28.16
N TYR A 156 10.87 -4.57 -27.96
CA TYR A 156 11.07 -3.28 -27.32
C TYR A 156 9.79 -2.77 -26.62
N SER A 157 9.95 -1.78 -25.76
CA SER A 157 8.86 -1.00 -25.17
C SER A 157 8.94 0.46 -25.57
N VAL A 158 7.78 1.10 -25.65
CA VAL A 158 7.63 2.55 -25.84
C VAL A 158 7.21 3.16 -24.51
N LEU A 159 7.93 4.21 -24.11
CA LEU A 159 7.74 4.99 -22.92
C LEU A 159 7.07 6.33 -23.25
N ARG A 160 6.17 6.79 -22.40
CA ARG A 160 5.74 8.19 -22.32
C ARG A 160 6.55 8.88 -21.22
N LEU A 161 7.17 9.98 -21.58
CA LEU A 161 7.95 10.85 -20.72
C LEU A 161 7.08 11.97 -20.16
N SER A 162 7.24 12.26 -18.87
CA SER A 162 6.60 13.40 -18.21
C SER A 162 7.62 14.13 -17.32
N GLN A 163 7.31 15.35 -16.93
CA GLN A 163 8.16 16.08 -15.98
C GLN A 163 8.34 15.25 -14.69
N PHE A 164 9.55 15.31 -14.13
CA PHE A 164 9.80 14.73 -12.82
C PHE A 164 9.27 15.68 -11.74
N ASP A 165 8.27 15.20 -10.98
CA ASP A 165 7.56 15.96 -9.94
C ASP A 165 7.44 15.17 -8.62
N ASP A 166 8.24 14.10 -8.46
CA ASP A 166 8.14 13.23 -7.28
C ASP A 166 8.81 13.82 -6.02
N LEU A 167 9.66 14.85 -6.18
CA LEU A 167 10.39 15.52 -5.09
C LEU A 167 10.08 17.02 -5.08
N GLU A 168 8.79 17.37 -5.01
CA GLU A 168 8.35 18.77 -4.99
C GLU A 168 8.82 19.46 -3.69
N GLN A 169 9.81 20.35 -3.84
CA GLN A 169 10.35 21.21 -2.80
C GLN A 169 10.73 22.54 -3.43
N ASP A 170 10.15 23.65 -2.96
CA ASP A 170 10.47 25.00 -3.47
C ASP A 170 11.96 25.35 -3.36
N ALA A 171 12.66 24.71 -2.42
CA ALA A 171 14.08 24.95 -2.16
C ALA A 171 15.04 24.16 -3.05
N ILE A 172 14.57 23.17 -3.82
CA ILE A 172 15.44 22.31 -4.63
C ILE A 172 15.40 22.77 -6.09
N PRO A 173 16.54 23.16 -6.68
CA PRO A 173 16.57 23.53 -8.09
C PRO A 173 16.21 22.32 -8.96
N THR A 174 15.31 22.54 -9.91
CA THR A 174 14.94 21.56 -10.93
C THR A 174 15.78 21.74 -12.19
N THR A 175 15.92 20.68 -12.98
CA THR A 175 16.68 20.73 -14.23
C THR A 175 15.80 21.18 -15.40
N ASN A 176 16.31 22.07 -16.25
CA ASN A 176 15.68 22.43 -17.52
C ASN A 176 16.04 21.46 -18.65
N ARG A 177 16.86 20.45 -18.36
CA ARG A 177 17.28 19.45 -19.34
C ARG A 177 16.10 18.54 -19.71
N LYS A 178 15.93 18.31 -21.01
CA LYS A 178 15.02 17.28 -21.53
C LYS A 178 15.76 15.98 -21.74
N SER A 179 15.05 14.86 -21.63
CA SER A 179 15.55 13.54 -22.02
C SER A 179 16.10 13.52 -23.45
N ALA A 180 17.19 12.80 -23.67
CA ALA A 180 17.82 12.62 -24.98
C ALA A 180 18.26 11.16 -25.19
N ASN A 181 18.47 10.77 -26.45
CA ASN A 181 19.02 9.46 -26.79
C ASN A 181 20.32 9.20 -26.02
N GLY A 182 20.44 8.01 -25.43
CA GLY A 182 21.58 7.62 -24.61
C GLY A 182 21.47 7.97 -23.12
N ASP A 183 20.43 8.69 -22.69
CA ASP A 183 20.09 8.78 -21.27
C ASP A 183 19.65 7.41 -20.73
N THR A 184 19.82 7.19 -19.42
CA THR A 184 19.52 5.91 -18.78
C THR A 184 18.08 5.92 -18.24
N PHE A 185 17.26 4.98 -18.68
CA PHE A 185 16.00 4.66 -18.01
C PHE A 185 16.24 3.63 -16.91
N ILE A 186 15.79 3.97 -15.70
CA ILE A 186 15.78 3.12 -14.52
C ILE A 186 14.36 2.63 -14.33
N LEU A 187 14.08 1.41 -14.78
CA LEU A 187 12.80 0.72 -14.65
C LEU A 187 12.62 0.21 -13.22
N ASN A 188 11.38 0.18 -12.73
CA ASN A 188 11.01 -0.27 -11.37
C ASN A 188 11.62 0.61 -10.27
N TYR A 189 11.83 1.90 -10.55
CA TYR A 189 12.35 2.84 -9.56
C TYR A 189 11.43 2.92 -8.34
N LEU A 190 11.98 2.66 -7.15
CA LEU A 190 11.28 2.61 -5.85
C LEU A 190 10.23 1.50 -5.71
N TYR A 191 10.24 0.47 -6.56
CA TYR A 191 9.22 -0.59 -6.48
C TYR A 191 9.31 -1.46 -5.22
N ASP A 192 10.45 -1.44 -4.53
CA ASP A 192 10.64 -2.03 -3.22
C ASP A 192 9.98 -1.22 -2.09
N ALA A 193 9.83 0.10 -2.24
CA ALA A 193 9.05 0.94 -1.34
C ALA A 193 7.55 0.86 -1.68
N SER A 194 6.77 0.23 -0.80
CA SER A 194 5.40 -0.16 -1.09
C SER A 194 4.39 0.29 -0.05
N LEU A 195 3.15 0.53 -0.44
CA LEU A 195 1.99 0.63 0.46
C LEU A 195 1.17 -0.67 0.39
N LEU A 196 0.69 -1.17 1.53
CA LEU A 196 -0.19 -2.35 1.57
C LEU A 196 -1.58 -1.98 2.09
N ILE A 197 -2.57 -2.17 1.23
CA ILE A 197 -4.00 -2.03 1.48
C ILE A 197 -4.57 -3.43 1.60
N ALA A 198 -4.88 -3.82 2.83
CA ALA A 198 -5.35 -5.16 3.14
C ALA A 198 -6.58 -5.06 4.05
N PRO A 199 -7.60 -5.93 3.88
CA PRO A 199 -8.86 -5.79 4.61
C PRO A 199 -8.74 -6.21 6.08
N THR A 200 -7.75 -7.04 6.43
CA THR A 200 -7.64 -7.63 7.79
C THR A 200 -6.18 -7.63 8.26
N SER A 201 -5.98 -7.67 9.59
CA SER A 201 -4.64 -7.83 10.19
C SER A 201 -3.91 -9.07 9.68
N GLN A 202 -4.69 -10.14 9.44
CA GLN A 202 -4.17 -11.41 8.97
C GLN A 202 -3.70 -11.31 7.52
N SER A 203 -4.51 -10.76 6.60
CA SER A 203 -4.10 -10.59 5.21
C SER A 203 -2.91 -9.64 5.09
N PHE A 204 -2.89 -8.57 5.89
CA PHE A 204 -1.74 -7.68 6.01
C PHE A 204 -0.45 -8.45 6.37
N SER A 205 -0.51 -9.29 7.40
CA SER A 205 0.64 -10.09 7.85
C SER A 205 1.08 -11.14 6.83
N VAL A 206 0.12 -11.87 6.22
CA VAL A 206 0.42 -12.89 5.20
C VAL A 206 1.15 -12.30 4.00
N VAL A 207 0.71 -11.12 3.53
CA VAL A 207 1.33 -10.47 2.37
C VAL A 207 2.73 -9.96 2.71
N ARG A 208 2.92 -9.30 3.87
CA ARG A 208 4.28 -8.89 4.29
C ARG A 208 5.25 -10.07 4.38
N GLU A 209 4.80 -11.22 4.87
CA GLU A 209 5.62 -12.43 4.93
C GLU A 209 5.91 -13.06 3.56
N LYS A 210 5.01 -12.93 2.58
CA LYS A 210 5.24 -13.43 1.21
C LYS A 210 6.16 -12.51 0.41
N PHE A 211 6.05 -11.20 0.60
CA PHE A 211 6.79 -10.17 -0.15
C PHE A 211 7.90 -9.53 0.70
N LYS A 212 8.78 -10.36 1.28
CA LYS A 212 9.83 -9.89 2.23
C LYS A 212 10.86 -8.92 1.64
N LYS A 213 10.97 -8.87 0.30
CA LYS A 213 11.85 -7.93 -0.40
C LYS A 213 11.26 -6.52 -0.47
N ASN A 214 9.95 -6.37 -0.24
CA ASN A 214 9.28 -5.08 -0.23
C ASN A 214 9.31 -4.47 1.17
N ASN A 215 9.68 -3.20 1.23
CA ASN A 215 9.57 -2.36 2.41
C ASN A 215 8.18 -1.72 2.43
N PHE A 216 7.26 -2.32 3.19
CA PHE A 216 5.88 -1.83 3.31
C PHE A 216 5.77 -0.69 4.32
N LEU A 217 5.33 0.48 3.85
CA LEU A 217 4.87 1.56 4.71
C LEU A 217 3.68 1.08 5.55
N HIS A 218 3.69 1.42 6.83
CA HIS A 218 2.63 1.03 7.74
C HIS A 218 1.28 1.65 7.34
N SER A 219 0.20 0.85 7.29
CA SER A 219 -1.15 1.29 6.88
C SER A 219 -1.69 2.46 7.72
N ASP A 220 -1.45 2.45 9.04
CA ASP A 220 -1.82 3.57 9.93
C ASP A 220 -1.26 4.95 9.51
N ILE A 221 -0.13 5.02 8.80
CA ILE A 221 0.42 6.29 8.29
C ILE A 221 -0.52 6.84 7.21
N PHE A 222 -0.95 5.98 6.29
CA PHE A 222 -1.92 6.36 5.28
C PHE A 222 -3.29 6.66 5.89
N ALA A 223 -3.76 5.87 6.86
CA ALA A 223 -5.00 6.14 7.57
C ALA A 223 -4.98 7.48 8.31
N THR A 224 -3.83 7.86 8.90
CA THR A 224 -3.67 9.18 9.53
C THR A 224 -3.76 10.30 8.50
N HIS A 225 -3.15 10.12 7.32
CA HIS A 225 -3.28 11.07 6.22
C HIS A 225 -4.74 11.23 5.80
N LEU A 226 -5.45 10.13 5.58
CA LEU A 226 -6.88 10.14 5.24
C LEU A 226 -7.73 10.85 6.29
N LYS A 227 -7.42 10.65 7.58
CA LYS A 227 -8.09 11.35 8.67
C LYS A 227 -7.83 12.85 8.66
N LEU A 228 -6.60 13.28 8.38
CA LEU A 228 -6.26 14.70 8.28
C LEU A 228 -6.93 15.38 7.07
N GLU A 229 -7.07 14.66 5.97
CA GLU A 229 -7.73 15.14 4.74
C GLU A 229 -9.26 14.98 4.79
N ASN A 230 -9.82 14.36 5.84
CA ASN A 230 -11.25 14.01 5.95
C ASN A 230 -11.77 13.15 4.78
N GLU A 231 -10.92 12.26 4.27
CA GLU A 231 -11.24 11.35 3.15
C GLU A 231 -11.32 9.90 3.64
N PRO A 232 -12.48 9.42 4.14
CA PRO A 232 -12.61 8.07 4.69
C PRO A 232 -12.37 6.97 3.64
N LEU A 233 -12.65 7.26 2.37
CA LEU A 233 -12.51 6.35 1.25
C LEU A 233 -11.56 6.95 0.21
N PRO A 234 -10.33 6.43 0.10
CA PRO A 234 -9.29 7.05 -0.72
C PRO A 234 -9.52 6.86 -2.23
N SER A 235 -9.67 7.96 -2.96
CA SER A 235 -9.69 7.96 -4.42
C SER A 235 -8.34 7.52 -5.02
N LYS A 236 -8.34 7.15 -6.32
CA LYS A 236 -7.10 6.89 -7.09
C LYS A 236 -6.12 8.07 -7.02
N LYS A 237 -6.65 9.30 -7.07
CA LYS A 237 -5.85 10.53 -6.96
C LYS A 237 -5.16 10.64 -5.61
N THR A 238 -5.83 10.26 -4.54
CA THR A 238 -5.29 10.29 -3.17
C THR A 238 -4.15 9.30 -2.99
N PHE A 239 -4.30 8.09 -3.52
CA PHE A 239 -3.21 7.13 -3.55
C PHE A 239 -1.97 7.64 -4.32
N ILE A 240 -2.17 8.20 -5.50
CA ILE A 240 -1.06 8.74 -6.32
C ILE A 240 -0.36 9.88 -5.58
N LYS A 241 -1.13 10.83 -5.03
CA LYS A 241 -0.58 11.97 -4.26
C LYS A 241 0.20 11.52 -3.03
N PHE A 242 -0.40 10.64 -2.23
CA PHE A 242 0.25 10.11 -1.03
C PHE A 242 1.52 9.32 -1.39
N SER A 243 1.49 8.55 -2.47
CA SER A 243 2.65 7.79 -2.92
C SER A 243 3.80 8.67 -3.37
N LYS A 244 3.52 9.78 -4.08
CA LYS A 244 4.54 10.81 -4.38
C LYS A 244 5.11 11.40 -3.09
N PHE A 245 4.24 11.84 -2.18
CA PHE A 245 4.63 12.44 -0.91
C PHE A 245 5.50 11.51 -0.03
N GLN A 246 5.29 10.20 -0.11
CA GLN A 246 6.01 9.20 0.68
C GLN A 246 7.10 8.44 -0.11
N ASN A 247 7.40 8.83 -1.36
CA ASN A 247 8.35 8.13 -2.24
C ASN A 247 8.06 6.62 -2.39
N ILE A 248 6.79 6.27 -2.62
CA ILE A 248 6.31 4.89 -2.81
C ILE A 248 6.24 4.59 -4.30
N GLY A 249 6.85 3.48 -4.74
CA GLY A 249 6.81 3.05 -6.14
C GLY A 249 5.68 2.07 -6.47
N THR A 250 5.20 1.31 -5.48
CA THR A 250 4.11 0.32 -5.67
C THR A 250 3.06 0.33 -4.57
N ILE A 251 1.83 -0.03 -4.93
CA ILE A 251 0.73 -0.22 -3.97
C ILE A 251 0.20 -1.64 -4.13
N PHE A 252 0.04 -2.33 -3.01
CA PHE A 252 -0.45 -3.70 -2.96
C PHE A 252 -1.88 -3.66 -2.42
N PHE A 253 -2.83 -4.20 -3.18
CA PHE A 253 -4.22 -4.33 -2.77
C PHE A 253 -4.55 -5.80 -2.58
N VAL A 254 -4.97 -6.18 -1.37
CA VAL A 254 -5.51 -7.51 -1.12
C VAL A 254 -7.00 -7.47 -1.37
N VAL A 255 -7.47 -8.15 -2.41
CA VAL A 255 -8.86 -8.10 -2.88
C VAL A 255 -9.20 -9.48 -3.46
N ASN A 256 -10.32 -10.08 -3.05
CA ASN A 256 -10.86 -11.34 -3.56
C ASN A 256 -9.84 -12.49 -3.53
N SER A 257 -9.16 -12.68 -2.40
CA SER A 257 -8.09 -13.70 -2.27
C SER A 257 -6.95 -13.55 -3.29
N GLN A 258 -6.75 -12.33 -3.81
CA GLN A 258 -5.63 -11.96 -4.66
C GLN A 258 -4.90 -10.77 -4.04
N VAL A 259 -3.60 -10.68 -4.31
CA VAL A 259 -2.79 -9.48 -4.10
C VAL A 259 -2.53 -8.88 -5.45
N TYR A 260 -3.05 -7.69 -5.69
CA TYR A 260 -2.76 -6.90 -6.89
C TYR A 260 -1.60 -5.96 -6.61
N VAL A 261 -0.55 -6.05 -7.43
CA VAL A 261 0.58 -5.11 -7.40
C VAL A 261 0.31 -4.02 -8.42
N VAL A 262 0.22 -2.79 -7.94
CA VAL A 262 -0.17 -1.61 -8.71
C VAL A 262 1.01 -0.64 -8.75
N ASP A 263 1.31 -0.10 -9.93
CA ASP A 263 2.27 0.98 -10.08
C ASP A 263 1.75 2.25 -9.41
N ALA A 264 2.49 2.83 -8.47
CA ALA A 264 1.98 3.93 -7.66
C ALA A 264 1.82 5.26 -8.42
N LYS A 265 2.50 5.43 -9.56
CA LYS A 265 2.47 6.66 -10.36
C LYS A 265 1.32 6.68 -11.35
N THR A 266 1.13 5.57 -12.08
CA THR A 266 0.11 5.41 -13.11
C THR A 266 -1.18 4.77 -12.57
N PHE A 267 -1.08 4.13 -11.41
CA PHE A 267 -2.13 3.33 -10.79
C PHE A 267 -2.60 2.16 -11.68
N SER A 268 -1.67 1.59 -12.46
CA SER A 268 -1.96 0.46 -13.34
C SER A 268 -1.65 -0.85 -12.62
N VAL A 269 -2.55 -1.83 -12.73
CA VAL A 269 -2.32 -3.19 -12.21
C VAL A 269 -1.22 -3.86 -13.04
N LEU A 270 -0.09 -4.18 -12.40
CA LEU A 270 1.06 -4.83 -13.05
C LEU A 270 0.91 -6.34 -13.02
N HIS A 271 0.59 -6.88 -11.85
CA HIS A 271 0.48 -8.31 -11.60
C HIS A 271 -0.53 -8.63 -10.50
N SER A 272 -0.98 -9.87 -10.46
CA SER A 272 -1.80 -10.40 -9.36
C SER A 272 -1.28 -11.77 -8.90
N TYR A 273 -1.46 -12.06 -7.62
CA TYR A 273 -1.05 -13.33 -7.01
C TYR A 273 -2.08 -13.85 -6.03
N PRO A 274 -2.35 -15.17 -6.02
CA PRO A 274 -3.29 -15.73 -5.07
C PRO A 274 -2.74 -15.62 -3.65
N VAL A 275 -3.59 -15.21 -2.72
CA VAL A 275 -3.33 -15.17 -1.29
C VAL A 275 -4.49 -15.76 -0.53
N LEU A 276 -4.18 -16.55 0.50
CA LEU A 276 -5.18 -17.14 1.37
C LEU A 276 -5.19 -16.37 2.68
N TYR A 277 -6.34 -15.84 3.06
CA TYR A 277 -6.59 -15.19 4.34
C TYR A 277 -8.02 -15.50 4.79
N SER A 278 -8.35 -15.15 6.03
CA SER A 278 -9.73 -15.16 6.51
C SER A 278 -10.37 -13.82 6.21
N ASN A 279 -11.55 -13.84 5.57
CA ASN A 279 -12.38 -12.66 5.31
C ASN A 279 -13.25 -12.27 6.53
N ASN A 280 -12.81 -12.69 7.73
CA ASN A 280 -13.49 -12.28 8.95
C ASN A 280 -12.88 -10.94 9.37
N ASP A 281 -13.71 -10.04 9.90
CA ASP A 281 -13.27 -8.74 10.43
C ASP A 281 -12.66 -7.82 9.37
N GLU A 282 -13.19 -7.84 8.13
CA GLU A 282 -12.79 -6.90 7.09
C GLU A 282 -13.09 -5.45 7.49
N GLN A 283 -12.12 -4.57 7.24
CA GLN A 283 -12.19 -3.14 7.55
C GLN A 283 -12.12 -2.33 6.26
N LEU A 284 -12.98 -1.31 6.18
CA LEU A 284 -12.97 -0.28 5.15
C LEU A 284 -12.47 1.04 5.78
N PRO A 285 -11.59 1.82 5.12
CA PRO A 285 -10.98 1.57 3.81
C PRO A 285 -9.96 0.42 3.83
N PHE A 286 -9.34 0.08 4.95
CA PHE A 286 -8.43 -1.07 5.07
C PHE A 286 -8.16 -1.34 6.53
N TYR A 287 -7.44 -2.42 6.82
CA TYR A 287 -6.94 -2.74 8.14
C TYR A 287 -6.05 -1.62 8.70
N THR A 288 -6.59 -0.93 9.69
CA THR A 288 -5.95 0.17 10.40
C THR A 288 -6.34 0.14 11.86
N ARG A 289 -5.48 0.66 12.72
CA ARG A 289 -5.80 0.86 14.14
C ARG A 289 -6.00 2.33 14.48
N VAL A 290 -5.92 3.21 13.48
CA VAL A 290 -6.35 4.59 13.62
C VAL A 290 -7.85 4.56 13.89
N ALA A 291 -8.25 4.99 15.09
CA ALA A 291 -9.65 5.08 15.49
C ALA A 291 -10.41 5.96 14.48
N GLU A 292 -11.59 5.48 14.08
CA GLU A 292 -12.48 5.94 13.01
C GLU A 292 -11.91 7.09 12.17
N ILE A 293 -11.68 6.81 10.89
CA ILE A 293 -11.42 7.83 9.87
C ILE A 293 -12.79 8.51 9.63
N ASP A 294 -13.27 9.23 10.63
CA ASP A 294 -14.53 9.93 10.59
C ASP A 294 -14.45 11.06 9.57
N LYS A 295 -15.52 11.24 8.78
CA LYS A 295 -15.77 12.52 8.14
C LYS A 295 -15.99 13.53 9.27
N ALA A 296 -15.08 14.47 9.48
CA ALA A 296 -15.35 15.56 10.42
C ALA A 296 -16.52 16.40 9.88
N PHE A 297 -17.68 16.24 10.53
CA PHE A 297 -18.87 17.10 10.57
C PHE A 297 -19.36 17.67 9.24
N TRP A 298 -20.39 17.04 8.64
CA TRP A 298 -21.74 17.61 8.43
C TRP A 298 -22.65 16.42 8.08
N ASP A 299 -23.86 16.35 8.67
CA ASP A 299 -24.97 15.59 8.09
C ASP A 299 -25.16 16.08 6.66
N ILE A 300 -24.64 15.34 5.67
CA ILE A 300 -24.90 15.65 4.27
C ILE A 300 -26.25 15.02 3.94
N ASP A 301 -27.26 15.87 3.98
CA ASP A 301 -28.48 15.72 3.20
C ASP A 301 -28.09 15.69 1.71
N PHE A 302 -27.99 14.46 1.19
CA PHE A 302 -27.58 14.17 -0.19
C PHE A 302 -28.52 14.81 -1.22
N ASP A 303 -29.76 15.11 -0.84
CA ASP A 303 -30.73 15.79 -1.72
C ASP A 303 -30.36 17.27 -1.90
N GLY A 304 -29.87 17.94 -0.85
CA GLY A 304 -29.43 19.33 -0.89
C GLY A 304 -28.17 19.55 -1.74
N TYR A 305 -27.25 18.59 -1.79
CA TYR A 305 -26.05 18.66 -2.64
C TYR A 305 -26.40 18.58 -4.14
N ILE A 306 -27.40 17.77 -4.49
CA ILE A 306 -27.91 17.67 -5.86
C ILE A 306 -28.62 18.96 -6.29
N ASP A 307 -29.34 19.62 -5.40
CA ASP A 307 -29.99 20.89 -5.72
C ASP A 307 -29.00 22.06 -5.84
N ILE A 308 -27.91 22.05 -5.07
CA ILE A 308 -26.78 22.98 -5.23
C ILE A 308 -26.10 22.78 -6.59
N ILE A 309 -25.94 21.55 -7.05
CA ILE A 309 -25.41 21.25 -8.39
C ILE A 309 -26.39 21.71 -9.48
N LYS A 310 -27.70 21.56 -9.29
CA LYS A 310 -28.69 22.07 -10.25
C LYS A 310 -28.69 23.60 -10.37
N ASP A 311 -28.47 24.32 -9.26
CA ASP A 311 -28.36 25.79 -9.25
C ASP A 311 -27.00 26.29 -9.78
N LEU A 312 -25.91 25.53 -9.59
CA LEU A 312 -24.57 25.85 -10.10
C LEU A 312 -24.39 25.55 -11.59
N VAL A 313 -25.17 24.63 -12.16
CA VAL A 313 -25.11 24.23 -13.59
C VAL A 313 -26.10 25.05 -14.44
N GLY A 314 -26.37 26.29 -14.02
CA GLY A 314 -27.01 27.30 -14.86
C GLY A 314 -26.19 27.58 -16.12
N ALA A 315 -26.51 26.85 -17.19
CA ALA A 315 -26.25 27.10 -18.60
C ALA A 315 -24.94 27.87 -18.96
N ASN A 316 -23.91 27.15 -19.44
CA ASN A 316 -23.50 27.26 -20.85
C ASN A 316 -22.31 26.36 -21.19
N GLU A 317 -22.42 25.84 -22.42
CA GLU A 317 -21.58 24.96 -23.22
C GLU A 317 -20.05 24.93 -23.02
N GLN A 318 -19.59 23.68 -22.85
CA GLN A 318 -18.69 22.92 -23.74
C GLN A 318 -17.32 22.50 -23.20
N THR A 319 -17.11 21.20 -23.41
CA THR A 319 -15.86 20.43 -23.43
C THR A 319 -15.22 20.08 -22.09
N GLU A 320 -15.78 19.06 -21.43
CA GLU A 320 -15.01 17.95 -20.80
C GLU A 320 -15.93 16.78 -20.34
N GLU A 321 -17.05 16.51 -21.03
CA GLU A 321 -18.11 15.58 -20.59
C GLU A 321 -18.08 14.15 -21.17
N GLU A 322 -16.93 13.67 -21.65
CA GLU A 322 -16.83 12.27 -22.14
C GLU A 322 -16.18 11.31 -21.12
N TYR A 323 -15.69 11.80 -19.98
CA TYR A 323 -15.05 10.95 -18.95
C TYR A 323 -15.87 10.74 -17.67
N LEU A 324 -17.01 11.42 -17.49
CA LEU A 324 -17.80 11.37 -16.26
C LEU A 324 -19.07 10.50 -16.35
N ASN A 325 -19.40 9.99 -17.53
CA ASN A 325 -20.72 9.39 -17.80
C ASN A 325 -20.77 7.86 -17.72
N GLU A 326 -19.72 7.17 -17.26
CA GLU A 326 -19.77 5.72 -17.02
C GLU A 326 -20.07 5.32 -15.57
N ASP A 327 -19.95 6.22 -14.58
CA ASP A 327 -20.00 5.84 -13.15
C ASP A 327 -21.35 6.05 -12.44
N LEU A 328 -22.41 6.47 -13.13
CA LEU A 328 -23.71 6.73 -12.49
C LEU A 328 -24.85 6.01 -13.20
N LYS A 329 -24.84 4.68 -13.09
CA LYS A 329 -26.07 3.87 -13.12
C LYS A 329 -26.02 2.78 -12.07
N LEU A 330 -26.30 3.12 -10.81
CA LEU A 330 -26.90 2.17 -9.87
C LEU A 330 -28.07 2.83 -9.15
N ALA A 331 -29.19 2.12 -9.27
CA ALA A 331 -30.52 2.59 -8.98
C ALA A 331 -30.86 2.53 -7.48
N ASP A 332 -31.78 3.42 -7.15
CA ASP A 332 -32.66 3.50 -5.99
C ASP A 332 -33.02 2.16 -5.31
N GLY A 333 -33.08 2.18 -3.98
CA GLY A 333 -33.82 1.19 -3.20
C GLY A 333 -33.11 0.58 -1.99
N GLN A 334 -33.40 1.13 -0.80
CA GLN A 334 -33.45 0.48 0.52
C GLN A 334 -32.13 0.14 1.28
N LYS A 335 -31.84 0.99 2.28
CA LYS A 335 -31.10 0.76 3.55
C LYS A 335 -30.23 -0.51 3.67
N THR A 336 -28.91 -0.38 3.46
CA THR A 336 -27.83 -1.14 4.16
C THR A 336 -26.45 -0.50 3.84
N HIS A 337 -25.95 0.45 4.63
CA HIS A 337 -24.56 0.94 4.42
C HIS A 337 -23.56 0.09 5.20
N GLN A 338 -23.25 -1.08 4.65
CA GLN A 338 -21.94 -1.70 4.82
C GLN A 338 -21.36 -1.79 3.40
N GLU A 339 -20.60 -0.77 3.01
CA GLU A 339 -19.90 -0.79 1.72
C GLU A 339 -18.90 -1.95 1.73
N ASN A 340 -19.02 -2.82 0.73
CA ASN A 340 -18.20 -4.02 0.62
C ASN A 340 -16.78 -3.61 0.16
N TYR A 341 -15.77 -3.82 1.03
CA TYR A 341 -14.36 -3.58 0.74
C TYR A 341 -13.94 -4.14 -0.63
N GLU A 342 -14.37 -5.37 -0.93
CA GLU A 342 -14.05 -6.04 -2.19
C GLU A 342 -14.65 -5.30 -3.39
N ALA A 343 -15.92 -4.89 -3.29
CA ALA A 343 -16.58 -4.15 -4.36
C ALA A 343 -15.92 -2.79 -4.61
N TYR A 344 -15.57 -2.08 -3.54
CA TYR A 344 -14.91 -0.79 -3.63
C TYR A 344 -13.57 -0.87 -4.35
N TYR A 345 -12.66 -1.75 -3.90
CA TYR A 345 -11.34 -1.85 -4.51
C TYR A 345 -11.33 -2.56 -5.87
N MET A 346 -12.27 -3.47 -6.15
CA MET A 346 -12.44 -3.99 -7.50
C MET A 346 -12.82 -2.87 -8.48
N ASN A 347 -13.73 -1.97 -8.08
CA ASN A 347 -14.08 -0.82 -8.91
C ASN A 347 -12.89 0.15 -9.05
N LEU A 348 -12.24 0.51 -7.94
CA LEU A 348 -11.10 1.43 -7.93
C LEU A 348 -9.94 0.97 -8.83
N LEU A 349 -9.73 -0.34 -8.91
CA LEU A 349 -8.69 -0.97 -9.74
C LEU A 349 -9.13 -1.20 -11.19
N GLY A 350 -10.38 -0.91 -11.56
CA GLY A 350 -10.93 -1.21 -12.89
C GLY A 350 -10.99 -2.71 -13.17
N LEU A 351 -11.22 -3.52 -12.14
CA LEU A 351 -11.29 -4.98 -12.21
C LEU A 351 -12.73 -5.50 -12.22
N THR A 352 -13.72 -4.61 -12.18
CA THR A 352 -15.13 -4.94 -12.36
C THR A 352 -15.34 -5.52 -13.74
N ASP A 353 -15.40 -6.85 -13.78
CA ASP A 353 -15.56 -7.59 -15.02
C ASP A 353 -16.91 -7.28 -15.66
N VAL A 354 -16.80 -6.96 -16.95
CA VAL A 354 -17.79 -7.18 -17.99
C VAL A 354 -18.23 -8.64 -17.91
N ARG A 355 -19.17 -8.93 -17.01
CA ARG A 355 -19.93 -10.17 -17.06
C ARG A 355 -21.08 -9.95 -18.03
N GLN A 356 -20.92 -10.65 -19.16
CA GLN A 356 -21.88 -11.04 -20.20
C GLN A 356 -23.36 -10.79 -19.91
#